data_AF-A0AAE2YHR9-F1
#
_entry.id   AF-A0AAE2YHR9-F1
#
_cell.length_a   1.000
_cell.length_b   1.000
_cell.length_c   1.000
_cell.angle_alpha   90.00
_cell.angle_beta   90.00
_cell.angle_gamma   90.00
#
_symmetry.space_group_name_H-M   'P 1'
#
loop_
_entity.id
_entity.type
_entity.pdbx_description
1 polymer ?
#
loop_
_entity_poly.entity_id
_entity_poly.type
_entity_poly.pdbx_seq_one_letter_code
_entity_poly.pdbx_strand_id
1 'polypeptide(L)'
;KERRPKLYRVKELDASLRRQRVSREVRLLHSAKKAGVPTPTVYLVDLESTSIVMDHVDGATLNDLIKEGKLTCEKLVELLRKVGMLIGKLHREGIVHGDLTTS
;
A
#
# COMPACT_ATOMS: atom_id res chain seq x y z
N LYS A 1 3.31 -9.29 6.10
CA LYS A 1 3.35 -9.42 4.62
C LYS A 1 4.67 -10.07 4.19
N GLU A 2 4.65 -11.02 3.26
CA GLU A 2 5.87 -11.72 2.78
C GLU A 2 5.89 -11.74 1.24
N ARG A 3 7.07 -11.53 0.62
CA ARG A 3 7.24 -11.60 -0.84
C ARG A 3 7.85 -12.95 -1.24
N ARG A 4 7.01 -13.86 -1.74
CA ARG A 4 7.45 -15.20 -2.16
C ARG A 4 8.25 -15.19 -3.48
N PRO A 5 9.22 -16.11 -3.65
CA PRO A 5 9.97 -16.25 -4.90
C PRO A 5 9.08 -16.52 -6.12
N LYS A 6 9.53 -16.05 -7.29
CA LYS A 6 8.87 -16.36 -8.58
C LYS A 6 9.72 -17.36 -9.36
N LEU A 7 9.19 -18.57 -9.55
CA LEU A 7 9.92 -19.70 -10.16
C LEU A 7 10.31 -19.47 -11.63
N TYR A 8 9.62 -18.55 -12.33
CA TYR A 8 9.95 -18.20 -13.71
C TYR A 8 11.16 -17.25 -13.83
N ARG A 9 11.73 -16.77 -12.72
CA ARG A 9 12.87 -15.84 -12.72
C ARG A 9 14.16 -16.55 -12.31
N VAL A 10 15.27 -16.08 -12.86
CA VAL A 10 16.62 -16.42 -12.38
C VAL A 10 16.73 -16.08 -10.90
N LYS A 11 17.26 -17.01 -10.08
CA LYS A 11 17.19 -16.96 -8.60
C LYS A 11 17.82 -15.69 -8.04
N GLU A 12 18.99 -15.31 -8.56
CA GLU A 12 19.77 -14.15 -8.14
C GLU A 12 19.02 -12.85 -8.45
N LEU A 13 18.42 -12.77 -9.64
CA LEU A 13 17.61 -11.63 -10.06
C LEU A 13 16.35 -11.51 -9.20
N ASP A 14 15.64 -12.60 -8.95
CA ASP A 14 14.43 -12.58 -8.12
C ASP A 14 14.73 -12.13 -6.68
N ALA A 15 15.79 -12.67 -6.07
CA ALA A 15 16.24 -12.27 -4.74
C ALA A 15 16.58 -10.78 -4.67
N SER A 16 17.30 -10.26 -5.68
CA SER A 16 17.62 -8.83 -5.79
C SER A 16 16.35 -7.97 -5.91
N LEU A 17 15.45 -8.32 -6.83
CA LEU A 17 14.21 -7.59 -7.07
C LEU A 17 13.28 -7.60 -5.85
N ARG A 18 13.15 -8.74 -5.15
CA ARG A 18 12.33 -8.82 -3.93
C ARG A 18 12.88 -7.93 -2.84
N ARG A 19 14.19 -7.96 -2.58
CA ARG A 19 14.84 -7.09 -1.59
C ARG A 19 14.66 -5.61 -1.91
N GLN A 20 14.91 -5.21 -3.16
CA GLN A 20 14.71 -3.83 -3.61
C GLN A 20 13.26 -3.38 -3.43
N ARG A 21 12.29 -4.24 -3.77
CA ARG A 21 10.85 -3.94 -3.62
C ARG A 21 10.44 -3.78 -2.15
N VAL A 22 10.86 -4.69 -1.25
CA VAL A 22 10.59 -4.56 0.19
C VAL A 22 11.15 -3.25 0.72
N SER A 23 12.42 -2.97 0.40
CA SER A 23 13.10 -1.76 0.85
C SER A 23 12.42 -0.48 0.35
N ARG A 24 11.96 -0.47 -0.91
CA ARG A 24 11.20 0.66 -1.48
C ARG A 24 9.83 0.81 -0.82
N GLU A 25 9.10 -0.28 -0.62
CA GLU A 25 7.77 -0.27 -0.02
C GLU A 25 7.79 0.30 1.40
N VAL A 26 8.73 -0.14 2.23
CA VAL A 26 8.90 0.38 3.60
C VAL A 26 9.22 1.88 3.60
N ARG A 27 10.16 2.32 2.75
CA ARG A 27 10.50 3.75 2.63
C ARG A 27 9.30 4.59 2.21
N LEU A 28 8.50 4.10 1.26
CA LEU A 28 7.30 4.78 0.80
C LEU A 28 6.22 4.84 1.88
N LEU A 29 5.98 3.74 2.62
CA LEU A 29 5.03 3.71 3.74
C LEU A 29 5.40 4.71 4.82
N HIS A 30 6.68 4.75 5.21
CA HIS A 30 7.19 5.70 6.20
C HIS A 30 7.06 7.16 5.74
N SER A 31 7.44 7.43 4.49
CA SER A 31 7.38 8.79 3.92
C SER A 31 5.93 9.27 3.78
N ALA A 32 5.02 8.39 3.32
CA ALA A 32 3.59 8.65 3.26
C ALA A 32 3.00 8.93 4.67
N LYS A 33 3.44 8.19 5.69
CA LYS A 33 3.00 8.43 7.07
C LYS A 33 3.44 9.81 7.56
N LYS A 34 4.70 10.18 7.32
CA LYS A 34 5.23 11.51 7.62
C LYS A 34 4.48 12.62 6.88
N ALA A 35 4.00 12.35 5.67
CA ALA A 35 3.15 13.25 4.88
C ALA A 35 1.71 13.41 5.44
N GLY A 36 1.39 12.72 6.54
CA GLY A 36 0.05 12.74 7.13
C GLY A 36 -0.99 11.96 6.32
N VAL A 37 -0.55 10.97 5.54
CA VAL A 37 -1.42 9.97 4.92
C VAL A 37 -1.56 8.79 5.90
N PRO A 38 -2.78 8.30 6.17
CA PRO A 38 -3.00 7.23 7.13
C PRO A 38 -2.53 5.88 6.56
N THR A 39 -1.25 5.58 6.74
CA THR A 39 -0.65 4.30 6.35
C THR A 39 -0.35 3.43 7.59
N PRO A 40 -0.30 2.10 7.42
CA PRO A 40 0.13 1.18 8.47
C PRO A 40 1.52 1.54 9.04
N THR A 41 1.69 1.43 10.34
CA THR A 41 3.01 1.53 11.00
C THR A 41 3.80 0.26 10.74
N VAL A 42 5.06 0.39 10.34
CA VAL A 42 5.96 -0.75 10.17
C VAL A 42 6.71 -1.01 11.47
N TYR A 43 6.65 -2.24 11.97
CA TYR A 43 7.30 -2.68 13.20
C TYR A 43 8.63 -3.40 12.95
N LEU A 44 8.67 -4.23 11.90
CA LEU A 44 9.85 -5.03 11.57
C LEU A 44 9.98 -5.19 10.06
N VAL A 45 11.21 -5.18 9.59
CA VAL A 45 11.56 -5.47 8.19
C VAL A 45 12.69 -6.48 8.18
N ASP A 46 12.45 -7.61 7.54
CA ASP A 46 13.46 -8.63 7.30
C ASP A 46 13.71 -8.73 5.79
N LEU A 47 14.91 -8.34 5.36
CA LEU A 47 15.31 -8.35 3.97
C LEU A 47 15.79 -9.73 3.49
N GLU A 48 16.12 -10.64 4.40
CA GLU A 48 16.52 -12.00 4.07
C GLU A 48 15.28 -12.84 3.74
N SER A 49 14.30 -12.86 4.63
CA SER A 49 12.99 -13.49 4.35
C SER A 49 12.10 -12.64 3.44
N THR A 50 12.47 -11.39 3.16
CA THR A 50 11.67 -10.42 2.39
C THR A 50 10.27 -10.22 2.95
N SER A 51 10.20 -10.06 4.28
CA SER A 51 8.98 -9.89 5.05
C SER A 51 8.90 -8.53 5.76
N ILE A 52 7.67 -8.07 5.98
CA ILE A 52 7.33 -6.81 6.66
C ILE A 52 6.24 -7.11 7.68
N VAL A 53 6.47 -6.73 8.93
CA VAL A 53 5.46 -6.71 10.00
C VAL A 53 4.98 -5.28 10.18
N MET A 54 3.67 -5.07 10.11
CA MET A 54 3.04 -3.76 10.18
C MET A 54 1.61 -3.87 10.72
N ASP A 55 0.98 -2.73 11.00
CA ASP A 55 -0.41 -2.66 11.45
C ASP A 55 -1.35 -3.47 10.53
N HIS A 56 -2.29 -4.16 11.17
CA HIS A 56 -3.47 -4.66 10.49
C HIS A 56 -4.52 -3.55 10.47
N VAL A 57 -5.11 -3.28 9.30
CA VAL A 57 -6.18 -2.30 9.16
C VAL A 57 -7.49 -3.06 9.09
N ASP A 58 -8.26 -3.02 10.18
CA ASP A 58 -9.58 -3.64 10.24
C ASP A 58 -10.59 -2.87 9.36
N GLY A 59 -11.55 -3.61 8.81
CA GLY A 59 -12.65 -3.06 8.03
C GLY A 59 -12.72 -3.60 6.59
N ALA A 60 -13.72 -3.12 5.86
CA ALA A 60 -13.95 -3.49 4.47
C ALA A 60 -13.15 -2.61 3.51
N THR A 61 -12.72 -3.17 2.38
CA THR A 61 -12.08 -2.40 1.32
C THR A 61 -13.12 -1.50 0.64
N LEU A 62 -12.67 -0.46 -0.07
CA LEU A 62 -13.59 0.40 -0.82
C LEU A 62 -14.34 -0.42 -1.89
N ASN A 63 -13.68 -1.41 -2.49
CA ASN A 63 -14.28 -2.32 -3.45
C ASN A 63 -15.38 -3.19 -2.83
N ASP A 64 -15.16 -3.74 -1.64
CA ASP A 64 -16.18 -4.53 -0.92
C ASP A 64 -17.41 -3.67 -0.66
N LEU A 65 -17.20 -2.46 -0.15
CA LEU A 65 -18.26 -1.52 0.15
C LEU A 65 -19.09 -1.11 -1.09
N ILE A 66 -18.42 -0.93 -2.24
CA ILE A 66 -19.10 -0.65 -3.52
C ILE A 66 -19.91 -1.87 -3.99
N LYS A 67 -19.32 -3.07 -3.94
CA LYS A 67 -19.96 -4.31 -4.40
C LYS A 67 -21.17 -4.72 -3.56
N GLU A 68 -21.09 -4.52 -2.26
CA GLU A 68 -22.19 -4.85 -1.34
C GLU A 68 -23.39 -3.90 -1.49
N GLY A 69 -23.28 -2.83 -2.28
CA GLY A 69 -24.36 -1.87 -2.50
C GLY A 69 -24.78 -1.11 -1.23
N LYS A 70 -23.95 -1.15 -0.18
CA LYS A 70 -24.25 -0.57 1.15
C LYS A 70 -24.07 0.94 1.22
N LEU A 71 -23.56 1.58 0.16
CA LEU A 71 -23.35 3.02 0.08
C LEU A 71 -24.37 3.71 -0.81
N THR A 72 -24.89 4.83 -0.32
CA THR A 72 -25.54 5.80 -1.18
C THR A 72 -24.52 6.46 -2.11
N CYS A 73 -24.97 6.94 -3.28
CA CYS A 73 -24.12 7.66 -4.23
C CYS A 73 -23.40 8.85 -3.58
N GLU A 74 -24.09 9.60 -2.71
CA GLU A 74 -23.53 10.74 -2.00
C GLU A 74 -22.36 10.34 -1.10
N LYS A 75 -22.51 9.25 -0.36
CA LYS A 75 -21.48 8.76 0.56
C LYS A 75 -20.28 8.19 -0.19
N LEU A 76 -20.50 7.54 -1.34
CA LEU A 76 -19.43 7.10 -2.23
C LEU A 76 -18.63 8.30 -2.77
N VAL A 77 -19.30 9.36 -3.22
CA VAL A 77 -18.64 10.59 -3.69
C VAL A 77 -17.81 11.23 -2.57
N GLU A 78 -18.32 11.27 -1.33
CA GLU A 78 -17.57 11.77 -0.18
C GLU A 78 -16.28 10.96 0.06
N LEU A 79 -16.35 9.63 -0.01
CA LEU A 79 -15.19 8.75 0.16
C LEU A 79 -14.17 8.94 -0.96
N LEU A 80 -14.61 9.00 -2.22
CA LEU A 80 -13.72 9.22 -3.36
C LEU A 80 -13.02 10.58 -3.29
N ARG A 81 -13.70 11.63 -2.81
CA ARG A 81 -13.04 12.93 -2.53
C ARG A 81 -11.96 12.80 -1.46
N LYS A 82 -12.20 12.04 -0.38
CA LYS A 82 -11.17 11.77 0.65
C LYS A 82 -9.98 11.03 0.07
N VAL A 83 -10.21 10.01 -0.74
CA VAL A 83 -9.14 9.28 -1.44
C VAL A 83 -8.33 10.23 -2.32
N GLY A 84 -8.99 11.07 -3.13
CA GLY A 84 -8.34 12.08 -3.96
C GLY A 84 -7.48 13.07 -3.16
N MET A 85 -7.98 13.55 -2.01
CA MET A 85 -7.21 14.43 -1.12
C MET A 85 -5.94 13.75 -0.56
N LEU A 86 -6.03 12.46 -0.18
CA LEU A 86 -4.90 11.70 0.32
C LEU A 86 -3.85 11.45 -0.78
N ILE A 87 -4.28 11.15 -2.01
CA ILE A 87 -3.39 11.03 -3.17
C ILE A 87 -2.70 12.36 -3.45
N GLY A 88 -3.45 13.46 -3.39
CA GLY A 88 -2.88 14.81 -3.53
C GLY A 88 -1.80 15.11 -2.49
N LYS A 89 -1.95 14.62 -1.24
CA LYS A 89 -0.88 14.71 -0.22
C LYS A 89 0.37 13.92 -0.62
N LEU A 90 0.20 12.68 -1.10
CA LEU A 90 1.34 11.88 -1.58
C LEU A 90 2.09 12.60 -2.71
N HIS A 91 1.35 13.13 -3.69
CA HIS A 91 1.95 13.80 -4.85
C HIS A 91 2.70 15.08 -4.45
N ARG A 92 2.23 15.84 -3.46
CA ARG A 92 2.95 17.02 -2.94
C ARG A 92 4.30 16.67 -2.33
N GLU A 93 4.43 15.48 -1.74
CA GLU A 93 5.69 14.95 -1.22
C GLU A 93 6.51 14.19 -2.29
N GLY A 94 6.15 14.29 -3.57
CA GLY A 94 6.84 13.61 -4.67
C GLY A 94 6.64 12.09 -4.70
N ILE A 95 5.64 11.57 -3.98
CA ILE A 95 5.34 10.13 -3.91
C ILE A 95 4.26 9.78 -4.92
N VAL A 96 4.56 8.90 -5.86
CA VAL A 96 3.58 8.30 -6.78
C VAL A 96 3.24 6.90 -6.30
N HIS A 97 1.94 6.61 -6.08
CA HIS A 97 1.48 5.30 -5.61
C HIS A 97 1.83 4.16 -6.59
N GLY A 98 1.59 4.39 -7.89
CA GLY A 98 1.98 3.48 -8.97
C GLY A 98 1.10 2.24 -9.18
N ASP A 99 0.11 1.99 -8.31
CA ASP A 99 -0.82 0.86 -8.38
C ASP A 99 -2.05 1.14 -7.50
N LEU A 100 -2.70 2.29 -7.74
CA LEU A 100 -3.84 2.73 -6.93
C LEU A 100 -5.08 1.92 -7.32
N THR A 101 -5.53 1.05 -6.41
CA THR A 101 -6.74 0.24 -6.57
C THR A 101 -7.70 0.45 -5.40
N THR A 102 -8.95 0.00 -5.56
CA THR A 102 -9.98 0.04 -4.50
C THR A 102 -10.03 -1.25 -3.67
N SER A 103 -9.21 -2.23 -4.03
CA SER A 103 -9.13 -3.60 -3.51
C SER A 103 -8.26 -3.74 -2.28
#